data_AF-A0A2N3UAL3-F1
#
_entry.id   AF-A0A2N3UAL3-F1
#
_cell.length_a   1.000
_cell.length_b   1.000
_cell.length_c   1.000
_cell.angle_alpha   90.00
_cell.angle_beta   90.00
_cell.angle_gamma   90.00
#
_symmetry.space_group_name_H-M   'P 1'
#
loop_
_entity.id
_entity.type
_entity.pdbx_description
1 polymer ?
#
loop_
_entity_poly.entity_id
_entity_poly.type
_entity_poly.pdbx_seq_one_letter_code
_entity_poly.pdbx_strand_id
1 'polypeptide(L)'
;MASISPYLTFAGNCEEAFNFYRSVFGGDFPYVGRFKDMPSENPLPESERNKIMHISLPISKETTLMGSDSSEAFGHATVMGNNFSISINAENEDEAKRLFDGLSEGGKVTMPLNKTFWGGAVWHVHR
;
A
#
# COMPACT_ATOMS: atom_id res chain seq x y z
N MET A 1 -10.64 -11.17 -18.47
CA MET A 1 -9.25 -10.79 -18.78
C MET A 1 -8.46 -10.85 -17.48
N ALA A 2 -7.18 -11.19 -17.53
CA ALA A 2 -6.34 -11.20 -16.32
C ALA A 2 -6.08 -9.76 -15.84
N SER A 3 -6.02 -9.55 -14.52
CA SER A 3 -5.68 -8.28 -13.88
C SER A 3 -4.47 -8.45 -12.96
N ILE A 4 -3.69 -7.40 -12.80
CA ILE A 4 -2.54 -7.36 -11.90
C ILE A 4 -2.85 -6.35 -10.79
N SER A 5 -2.52 -6.69 -9.55
CA SER A 5 -2.74 -5.84 -8.39
C SER A 5 -1.54 -5.94 -7.45
N PRO A 6 -0.93 -4.82 -7.04
CA PRO A 6 0.25 -4.84 -6.19
C PRO A 6 -0.09 -5.40 -4.80
N TYR A 7 0.82 -6.20 -4.26
CA TYR A 7 0.76 -6.71 -2.91
C TYR A 7 1.98 -6.22 -2.12
N LEU A 8 1.72 -5.45 -1.06
CA LEU A 8 2.75 -4.82 -0.24
C LEU A 8 2.91 -5.56 1.09
N THR A 9 4.14 -5.90 1.44
CA THR A 9 4.46 -6.51 2.74
C THR A 9 5.12 -5.47 3.64
N PHE A 10 4.68 -5.40 4.88
CA PHE A 10 5.13 -4.42 5.88
C PHE A 10 5.82 -5.07 7.07
N ALA A 11 6.52 -4.27 7.87
CA ALA A 11 7.19 -4.70 9.09
C ALA A 11 6.39 -4.30 10.34
N GLY A 12 5.09 -4.61 10.38
CA GLY A 12 4.22 -4.36 11.53
C GLY A 12 3.38 -3.09 11.46
N ASN A 13 3.51 -2.30 10.39
CA ASN A 13 2.78 -1.04 10.18
C ASN A 13 1.82 -1.09 8.98
N CYS A 14 1.41 -2.28 8.53
CA CYS A 14 0.50 -2.43 7.38
C CYS A 14 -0.82 -1.66 7.58
N GLU A 15 -1.45 -1.77 8.74
CA GLU A 15 -2.72 -1.09 9.02
C GLU A 15 -2.59 0.42 8.98
N GLU A 16 -1.52 0.98 9.55
CA GLU A 16 -1.24 2.41 9.51
C GLU A 16 -1.06 2.89 8.05
N ALA A 17 -0.24 2.16 7.28
CA ALA A 17 0.01 2.47 5.88
C ALA A 17 -1.28 2.42 5.04
N PHE A 18 -2.12 1.40 5.24
CA PHE A 18 -3.39 1.28 4.52
C PHE A 18 -4.42 2.32 4.90
N ASN A 19 -4.48 2.74 6.17
CA ASN A 19 -5.33 3.87 6.56
C ASN A 19 -4.88 5.18 5.92
N PHE A 20 -3.57 5.38 5.77
CA PHE A 20 -3.03 6.50 4.98
C PHE A 20 -3.39 6.37 3.49
N TYR A 21 -3.21 5.20 2.86
CA TYR A 21 -3.60 5.02 1.47
C TYR A 21 -5.10 5.26 1.27
N ARG A 22 -5.94 4.83 2.21
CA ARG A 22 -7.38 5.12 2.20
C ARG A 22 -7.68 6.61 2.31
N SER A 23 -6.93 7.39 3.09
CA SER A 23 -7.15 8.85 3.15
C SER A 23 -6.81 9.56 1.84
N VAL A 24 -5.87 9.01 1.06
CA VAL A 24 -5.43 9.57 -0.23
C VAL A 24 -6.30 9.10 -1.39
N PHE A 25 -6.52 7.79 -1.53
CA PHE A 25 -7.28 7.21 -2.64
C PHE A 25 -8.79 7.21 -2.39
N GLY A 26 -9.21 7.34 -1.13
CA GLY A 26 -10.59 7.12 -0.72
C GLY A 26 -10.93 5.63 -0.67
N GLY A 27 -12.23 5.34 -0.71
CA GLY A 27 -12.76 3.98 -0.67
C GLY A 27 -12.84 3.38 0.73
N ASP A 28 -13.25 2.12 0.78
CA ASP A 28 -13.40 1.33 1.99
C ASP A 28 -12.63 0.03 1.87
N PHE A 29 -12.24 -0.54 3.00
CA PHE A 29 -11.64 -1.86 3.03
C PHE A 29 -12.74 -2.92 2.92
N PRO A 30 -12.86 -3.66 1.81
CA PRO A 30 -13.81 -4.77 1.72
C PRO A 30 -13.40 -5.92 2.64
N TYR A 31 -12.12 -5.98 3.02
CA TYR A 31 -11.61 -7.00 3.92
C TYR A 31 -10.39 -6.53 4.71
N VAL A 32 -10.39 -6.81 6.01
CA VAL A 32 -9.25 -6.68 6.92
C VAL A 32 -9.19 -7.94 7.78
N GLY A 33 -8.21 -8.79 7.53
CA GLY A 33 -7.96 -10.02 8.29
C GLY A 33 -6.72 -9.90 9.15
N ARG A 34 -6.80 -10.32 10.41
CA ARG A 34 -5.65 -10.36 11.33
C ARG A 34 -5.22 -11.79 11.59
N PHE A 35 -3.99 -11.97 12.02
CA PHE A 35 -3.48 -13.31 12.34
C PHE A 35 -4.25 -14.00 13.47
N LYS A 36 -4.80 -13.26 14.44
CA LYS A 36 -5.64 -13.84 15.50
C LYS A 36 -6.94 -14.48 15.00
N ASP A 37 -7.40 -14.10 13.81
CA ASP A 37 -8.65 -14.60 13.22
C ASP A 37 -8.39 -15.86 12.36
N MET A 38 -7.11 -16.24 12.21
CA MET A 38 -6.72 -17.44 11.48
C MET A 38 -7.12 -18.71 12.26
N PRO A 39 -7.70 -19.73 11.60
CA PRO A 39 -7.89 -21.03 12.23
C PRO A 39 -6.51 -21.64 12.55
N SER A 40 -6.12 -21.62 13.82
CA SER A 40 -4.86 -22.19 14.30
C SER A 40 -5.08 -22.90 15.62
N GLU A 41 -4.56 -24.12 15.74
CA GLU A 41 -4.53 -24.87 16.99
C GLU A 41 -3.40 -24.40 17.93
N ASN A 42 -2.41 -23.70 17.38
CA ASN A 42 -1.29 -23.15 18.14
C ASN A 42 -1.54 -21.68 18.47
N PRO A 43 -1.41 -21.28 19.75
CA PRO A 43 -1.54 -19.89 20.15
C PRO A 43 -0.40 -19.05 19.57
N LEU A 44 -0.76 -17.94 18.92
CA LEU A 44 0.21 -16.98 18.42
C LEU A 44 0.77 -16.11 19.55
N PRO A 45 2.05 -15.70 19.48
CA PRO A 45 2.60 -14.68 20.35
C PRO A 45 1.73 -13.42 20.31
N GLU A 46 1.54 -12.75 21.45
CA GLU A 46 0.67 -11.57 21.55
C GLU A 46 1.08 -10.46 20.57
N SER A 47 2.39 -10.29 20.34
CA SER A 47 2.97 -9.35 19.38
C SER A 47 2.56 -9.60 17.92
N GLU A 48 2.15 -10.83 17.57
CA GLU A 48 1.76 -11.21 16.22
C GLU A 48 0.23 -11.15 16.02
N ARG A 49 -0.55 -11.30 17.08
CA ARG A 49 -2.01 -11.49 17.01
C ARG A 49 -2.74 -10.37 16.29
N ASN A 50 -2.34 -9.12 16.53
CA ASN A 50 -3.00 -7.96 15.94
C ASN A 50 -2.42 -7.52 14.59
N LYS A 51 -1.32 -8.13 14.13
CA LYS A 51 -0.76 -7.84 12.81
C LYS A 51 -1.75 -8.18 11.70
N ILE A 52 -1.68 -7.43 10.60
CA ILE A 52 -2.50 -7.65 9.42
C ILE A 52 -2.01 -8.90 8.69
N MET A 53 -2.88 -9.91 8.60
CA MET A 53 -2.62 -11.09 7.76
C MET A 53 -2.94 -10.78 6.30
N HIS A 54 -4.01 -10.04 6.04
CA HIS A 54 -4.36 -9.57 4.71
C HIS A 54 -5.31 -8.37 4.79
N ILE A 55 -5.04 -7.34 4.00
CA ILE A 55 -5.92 -6.18 3.80
C ILE A 55 -6.01 -5.88 2.30
N SER A 56 -7.15 -5.36 1.88
CA SER A 56 -7.40 -4.94 0.51
C SER A 56 -8.04 -3.57 0.48
N LEU A 57 -7.64 -2.75 -0.50
CA LEU A 57 -8.17 -1.42 -0.77
C LEU A 57 -8.37 -1.26 -2.29
N PRO A 58 -9.61 -1.39 -2.79
CA PRO A 58 -9.93 -1.08 -4.18
C PRO A 58 -9.69 0.40 -4.45
N ILE A 59 -8.78 0.71 -5.38
CA ILE A 59 -8.46 2.11 -5.77
C ILE A 59 -9.01 2.46 -7.15
N SER A 60 -9.35 1.47 -7.97
CA SER A 60 -10.04 1.63 -9.25
C SER A 60 -10.86 0.38 -9.59
N LYS A 61 -11.56 0.38 -10.73
CA LYS A 61 -12.28 -0.81 -11.22
C LYS A 61 -11.36 -2.00 -11.50
N GLU A 62 -10.09 -1.74 -11.78
CA GLU A 62 -9.13 -2.74 -12.27
C GLU A 62 -7.98 -3.00 -11.30
N THR A 63 -7.84 -2.16 -10.26
CA THR A 63 -6.70 -2.21 -9.34
C THR A 63 -7.17 -2.20 -7.90
N THR A 64 -6.74 -3.22 -7.15
CA THR A 64 -6.86 -3.28 -5.70
C THR A 64 -5.45 -3.26 -5.12
N LEU A 65 -5.17 -2.30 -4.24
CA LEU A 65 -3.94 -2.34 -3.45
C LEU A 65 -4.14 -3.37 -2.33
N MET A 66 -3.21 -4.31 -2.19
CA MET A 66 -3.30 -5.37 -1.19
C MET A 66 -2.06 -5.37 -0.31
N GLY A 67 -2.15 -5.90 0.90
CA GLY A 67 -0.98 -6.03 1.74
C GLY A 67 -1.15 -6.86 2.99
N SER A 68 -0.04 -7.05 3.69
CA SER A 68 0.03 -7.71 4.98
C SER A 68 1.25 -7.27 5.77
N ASP A 69 1.25 -7.54 7.07
CA ASP A 69 2.46 -7.53 7.87
C ASP A 69 3.22 -8.84 7.71
N SER A 70 4.55 -8.75 7.73
CA SER A 70 5.40 -9.92 7.85
C SER A 70 5.40 -10.45 9.28
N SER A 71 5.51 -11.76 9.37
CA SER A 71 5.56 -12.51 10.61
C SER A 71 6.67 -13.54 10.51
N GLU A 72 7.64 -13.49 11.42
CA GLU A 72 8.71 -14.50 11.49
C GLU A 72 8.15 -15.91 11.80
N ALA A 73 6.96 -15.98 12.41
CA ALA A 73 6.27 -17.24 12.65
C ALA A 73 5.74 -17.90 11.35
N PHE A 74 5.53 -17.11 10.29
CA PHE A 74 4.92 -17.56 9.03
C PHE A 74 5.82 -17.37 7.80
N GLY A 75 7.05 -16.87 7.98
CA GLY A 75 7.96 -16.63 6.87
C GLY A 75 9.18 -15.80 7.27
N HIS A 76 9.85 -15.26 6.26
CA HIS A 76 11.02 -14.41 6.47
C HIS A 76 10.60 -12.98 6.81
N ALA A 77 11.45 -12.28 7.56
CA ALA A 77 11.32 -10.85 7.76
C ALA A 77 11.31 -10.09 6.42
N THR A 78 10.52 -9.02 6.34
CA THR A 78 10.48 -8.18 5.13
C THR A 78 11.77 -7.38 5.00
N VAL A 79 12.37 -7.42 3.81
CA VAL A 79 13.53 -6.59 3.45
C VAL A 79 13.03 -5.40 2.64
N MET A 80 13.12 -4.19 3.21
CA MET A 80 12.77 -2.95 2.52
C MET A 80 13.89 -2.56 1.56
N GLY A 81 13.53 -2.24 0.31
CA GLY A 81 14.49 -1.93 -0.74
C GLY A 81 13.91 -1.00 -1.81
N ASN A 82 14.76 -0.59 -2.74
CA ASN A 82 14.42 0.27 -3.89
C ASN A 82 14.23 -0.53 -5.19
N ASN A 83 13.97 -1.84 -5.07
CA ASN A 83 13.87 -2.77 -6.20
C ASN A 83 12.51 -2.73 -6.90
N PHE A 84 11.52 -2.02 -6.35
CA PHE A 84 10.21 -1.86 -6.97
C PHE A 84 9.63 -0.46 -6.71
N SER A 85 8.67 -0.07 -7.54
CA SER A 85 7.89 1.16 -7.39
C SER A 85 6.51 0.93 -7.98
N ILE A 86 5.48 1.58 -7.43
CA ILE A 86 4.12 1.53 -7.98
C ILE A 86 3.89 2.81 -8.76
N SER A 87 3.64 2.68 -10.06
CA SER A 87 3.22 3.81 -10.89
C SER A 87 1.72 4.01 -10.77
N ILE A 88 1.29 5.26 -10.65
CA ILE A 88 -0.11 5.65 -10.58
C ILE A 88 -0.39 6.57 -11.76
N ASN A 89 -1.40 6.21 -12.55
CA ASN A 89 -1.86 7.03 -13.66
C ASN A 89 -3.09 7.81 -13.19
N ALA A 90 -3.01 9.14 -13.25
CA ALA A 90 -4.15 10.02 -13.02
C ALA A 90 -4.86 10.32 -14.34
N GLU A 91 -6.16 10.55 -14.29
CA GLU A 91 -6.97 10.88 -15.47
C GLU A 91 -6.72 12.33 -15.94
N ASN A 92 -6.33 13.23 -15.05
CA ASN A 92 -6.10 14.65 -15.33
C ASN A 92 -5.11 15.31 -14.35
N GLU A 93 -4.73 16.56 -14.63
CA GLU A 93 -3.76 17.33 -13.84
C GLU A 93 -4.23 17.58 -12.40
N ASP A 94 -5.53 17.80 -12.17
CA ASP A 94 -6.07 18.05 -10.83
C ASP A 94 -6.00 16.80 -9.95
N GLU A 95 -6.32 15.63 -10.51
CA GLU A 95 -6.17 14.36 -9.83
C GLU A 95 -4.70 14.04 -9.56
N ALA A 96 -3.81 14.26 -10.54
CA ALA A 96 -2.37 14.08 -10.35
C ALA A 96 -1.86 14.94 -9.19
N LYS A 97 -2.28 16.21 -9.12
CA LYS A 97 -1.93 17.12 -8.04
C LYS A 97 -2.46 16.63 -6.69
N ARG A 98 -3.73 16.23 -6.61
CA ARG A 98 -4.35 15.71 -5.38
C ARG A 98 -3.63 14.48 -4.85
N LEU A 99 -3.31 13.53 -5.74
CA LEU A 99 -2.58 12.31 -5.38
C LEU A 99 -1.15 12.63 -4.97
N PHE A 100 -0.45 13.52 -5.68
CA PHE A 100 0.89 13.96 -5.32
C PHE A 100 0.91 14.60 -3.93
N ASP A 101 0.03 15.55 -3.66
CA ASP A 101 -0.02 16.26 -2.38
C ASP A 101 -0.30 15.29 -1.23
N GLY A 102 -1.28 14.40 -1.39
CA GLY A 102 -1.63 13.39 -0.38
C GLY A 102 -0.54 12.36 -0.14
N LEU A 103 0.05 11.79 -1.20
CA LEU A 103 1.11 10.78 -1.07
C LEU A 103 2.42 11.38 -0.53
N SER A 104 2.66 12.67 -0.76
CA SER A 104 3.86 13.36 -0.28
C SER A 104 3.82 13.65 1.23
N GLU A 105 2.66 13.54 1.87
CA GLU A 105 2.50 13.83 3.30
C GLU A 105 3.27 12.81 4.17
N GLY A 106 4.30 13.32 4.87
CA GLY A 106 5.21 12.49 5.67
C GLY A 106 6.11 11.55 4.85
N GLY A 107 6.10 11.66 3.52
CA GLY A 107 6.98 10.94 2.62
C GLY A 107 8.22 11.75 2.21
N LYS A 108 9.16 11.08 1.53
CA LYS A 108 10.32 11.73 0.90
C LYS A 108 10.07 11.89 -0.59
N VAL A 109 9.80 13.12 -1.03
CA VAL A 109 9.75 13.47 -2.46
C VAL A 109 11.15 13.35 -3.04
N THR A 110 11.37 12.41 -3.96
CA THR A 110 12.63 12.25 -4.71
C THR A 110 12.55 12.91 -6.09
N MET A 111 11.35 13.09 -6.62
CA MET A 111 11.08 13.87 -7.82
C MET A 111 9.78 14.66 -7.65
N PRO A 112 9.82 16.01 -7.64
CA PRO A 112 8.61 16.83 -7.57
C PRO A 112 7.70 16.61 -8.78
N LEU A 113 6.41 16.84 -8.60
CA LEU A 113 5.44 16.83 -9.70
C LEU A 113 5.87 17.84 -10.78
N ASN A 114 6.22 17.33 -11.95
CA ASN A 114 6.64 18.18 -13.07
C ASN A 114 6.12 17.63 -14.40
N LYS A 115 5.85 18.53 -15.34
CA LYS A 115 5.43 18.15 -16.70
C LYS A 115 6.61 17.50 -17.42
N THR A 116 6.35 16.39 -18.07
CA THR A 116 7.37 15.68 -18.85
C THR A 116 7.29 16.07 -20.33
N PHE A 117 8.40 15.91 -21.06
CA PHE A 117 8.44 16.26 -22.49
C PHE A 117 7.63 15.30 -23.38
N TRP A 118 7.20 14.15 -22.83
CA TRP A 118 6.39 13.13 -23.52
C TRP A 118 4.92 13.13 -23.09
N GLY A 119 4.48 14.15 -22.35
CA GLY A 119 3.10 14.29 -21.88
C GLY A 119 2.88 13.65 -20.51
N GLY A 120 1.99 14.28 -19.72
CA GLY A 120 1.71 13.92 -18.33
C GLY A 120 2.62 14.62 -17.32
N ALA A 121 2.35 14.37 -16.04
CA ALA A 121 3.19 14.80 -14.94
C ALA A 121 3.65 13.57 -14.15
N VAL A 122 4.93 13.52 -13.78
CA VAL A 122 5.50 12.40 -13.02
C VAL A 122 6.07 12.94 -11.72
N TRP A 123 5.95 12.13 -10.66
CA TRP A 123 6.54 12.39 -9.35
C TRP A 123 6.98 11.08 -8.72
N HIS A 124 7.93 11.14 -7.79
CA HIS A 124 8.37 9.99 -7.02
C HIS A 124 8.36 10.35 -5.53
N VAL A 125 7.70 9.52 -4.73
CA VAL A 125 7.69 9.61 -3.26
C VAL A 125 8.08 8.27 -2.69
N HIS A 126 9.03 8.27 -1.75
CA HIS A 126 9.36 7.10 -0.93
C HIS A 126 8.75 7.26 0.46
N ARG A 127 8.21 6.16 0.99
CA ARG A 127 7.79 6.04 2.38
C ARG A 127 8.35 4.75 2.95
#